data_AF-A0A7C2DS19-F1
#
_entry.id   AF-A0A7C2DS19-F1
#
_cell.length_a   1.000
_cell.length_b   1.000
_cell.length_c   1.000
_cell.angle_alpha   90.00
_cell.angle_beta   90.00
_cell.angle_gamma   90.00
#
_symmetry.space_group_name_H-M   'P 1'
#
loop_
_entity.id
_entity.type
_entity.pdbx_description
1 polymer ?
#
loop_
_entity_poly.entity_id
_entity_poly.type
_entity_poly.pdbx_seq_one_letter_code
_entity_poly.pdbx_strand_id
1 'polypeptide(L)'
;MGIRATARYVRISPRKVQRVAALIRGQVLRSAVANAEHNAELARDDLVVTRAYADTGPSLKRLMPRARGRADIIVRRSSHVTVEVDERRAPAR
;
A
#
# COMPACT_ATOMS: atom_id res chain seq x y z
N MET A 1 20.50 -1.28 -1.17
CA MET A 1 19.66 -0.23 -1.79
C MET A 1 18.29 -0.86 -1.98
N GLY A 2 17.34 -0.60 -1.09
CA GLY A 2 16.13 -1.42 -0.93
C GLY A 2 15.21 -1.41 -2.14
N ILE A 3 14.76 -2.60 -2.55
CA ILE A 3 13.79 -2.77 -3.64
C ILE A 3 12.41 -2.43 -3.12
N ARG A 4 11.73 -1.50 -3.81
CA ARG A 4 10.42 -0.97 -3.42
C ARG A 4 9.30 -1.61 -4.24
N ALA A 5 8.34 -2.25 -3.58
CA ALA A 5 7.09 -2.65 -4.21
C ALA A 5 5.98 -1.66 -3.87
N THR A 6 5.34 -1.11 -4.90
CA THR A 6 4.23 -0.16 -4.74
C THR A 6 2.93 -0.79 -5.22
N ALA A 7 1.92 -0.84 -4.36
CA ALA A 7 0.54 -1.12 -4.77
C ALA A 7 -0.16 0.22 -4.99
N ARG A 8 -0.39 0.57 -6.26
CA ARG A 8 -1.03 1.84 -6.61
C ARG A 8 -2.56 1.68 -6.62
N TYR A 9 -3.24 2.58 -5.91
CA TYR A 9 -4.69 2.74 -5.82
C TYR A 9 -5.44 1.73 -4.94
N VAL A 10 -5.29 1.88 -3.63
CA VAL A 10 -6.13 1.23 -2.62
C VAL A 10 -7.02 2.28 -1.97
N ARG A 11 -8.33 2.26 -2.21
CA ARG A 11 -9.27 3.19 -1.57
C ARG A 11 -9.45 2.82 -0.12
N ILE A 12 -8.92 3.53 0.93
CA ILE A 12 -9.38 3.30 2.33
C ILE A 12 -8.90 4.17 3.53
N SER A 13 -9.70 4.25 4.61
CA SER A 13 -9.41 4.91 5.92
C SER A 13 -8.74 3.96 6.94
N PRO A 14 -8.06 4.42 8.02
CA PRO A 14 -7.21 3.57 8.88
C PRO A 14 -7.86 2.26 9.39
N ARG A 15 -9.12 2.29 9.83
CA ARG A 15 -9.87 1.08 10.24
C ARG A 15 -10.11 0.09 9.11
N LYS A 16 -10.28 0.60 7.90
CA LYS A 16 -10.39 -0.23 6.71
C LYS A 16 -9.02 -0.61 6.14
N VAL A 17 -7.91 0.09 6.48
CA VAL A 17 -6.55 -0.31 6.06
C VAL A 17 -6.22 -1.64 6.70
N GLN A 18 -6.55 -1.85 7.98
CA GLN A 18 -6.48 -3.18 8.61
C GLN A 18 -7.32 -4.22 7.85
N ARG A 19 -8.56 -3.87 7.48
CA ARG A 19 -9.47 -4.78 6.78
C ARG A 19 -9.01 -5.10 5.36
N VAL A 20 -8.34 -4.17 4.69
CA VAL A 20 -7.79 -4.36 3.35
C VAL A 20 -6.40 -4.96 3.37
N ALA A 21 -5.55 -4.66 4.34
CA ALA A 21 -4.34 -5.43 4.61
C ALA A 21 -4.70 -6.90 4.85
N ALA A 22 -5.82 -7.18 5.52
CA ALA A 22 -6.39 -8.51 5.66
C ALA A 22 -6.95 -9.12 4.36
N LEU A 23 -7.50 -8.32 3.42
CA LEU A 23 -8.03 -8.78 2.11
C LEU A 23 -6.94 -8.94 1.04
N ILE A 24 -5.92 -8.08 1.06
CA ILE A 24 -4.75 -8.07 0.16
C ILE A 24 -3.64 -8.95 0.73
N ARG A 25 -3.86 -9.61 1.88
CA ARG A 25 -2.89 -10.43 2.64
C ARG A 25 -1.96 -11.20 1.69
N GLY A 26 -0.72 -10.77 1.65
CA GLY A 26 0.35 -11.41 0.88
C GLY A 26 0.47 -11.03 -0.59
N GLN A 27 -0.45 -10.33 -1.26
CA GLN A 27 -0.25 -9.99 -2.68
C GLN A 27 0.88 -8.97 -2.89
N VAL A 28 0.84 -7.85 -2.18
CA VAL A 28 1.89 -6.81 -2.28
C VAL A 28 3.21 -7.33 -1.75
N LEU A 29 3.18 -8.10 -0.67
CA LEU A 29 4.37 -8.73 -0.11
C LEU A 29 4.96 -9.79 -1.04
N ARG A 30 4.14 -10.67 -1.63
CA ARG A 30 4.60 -11.67 -2.62
C ARG A 30 5.18 -10.99 -3.86
N SER A 31 4.57 -9.91 -4.33
CA SER A 31 5.13 -9.12 -5.44
C SER A 31 6.46 -8.47 -5.04
N ALA A 32 6.58 -7.97 -3.81
CA ALA A 32 7.84 -7.42 -3.30
C ALA A 32 8.95 -8.47 -3.23
N VAL A 33 8.62 -9.65 -2.70
CA VAL A 33 9.54 -10.79 -2.63
C VAL A 33 9.95 -11.26 -4.01
N ALA A 34 9.01 -11.46 -4.94
CA ALA A 34 9.33 -11.87 -6.31
C ALA A 34 10.20 -10.84 -7.05
N ASN A 35 9.95 -9.55 -6.85
CA ASN A 35 10.79 -8.49 -7.42
C ASN A 35 12.19 -8.47 -6.79
N ALA A 36 12.31 -8.77 -5.49
CA ALA A 36 13.59 -8.86 -4.80
C ALA A 36 14.42 -10.05 -5.28
N GLU A 37 13.78 -11.22 -5.45
CA GLU A 37 14.41 -12.43 -6.00
C GLU A 37 14.87 -12.20 -7.45
N HIS A 38 14.00 -11.66 -8.32
CA HIS A 38 14.30 -11.53 -9.74
C HIS A 38 15.28 -10.41 -10.08
N ASN A 39 15.18 -9.25 -9.41
CA ASN A 39 15.94 -8.06 -9.81
C ASN A 39 17.22 -7.83 -8.99
N ALA A 40 17.34 -8.39 -7.79
CA ALA A 40 18.56 -8.29 -6.98
C ALA A 40 19.11 -9.64 -6.52
N GLU A 41 18.58 -10.76 -7.03
CA GLU A 41 19.10 -12.11 -6.74
C GLU A 41 19.20 -12.42 -5.23
N LEU A 42 18.35 -11.78 -4.42
CA LEU A 42 18.37 -11.91 -2.96
C LEU A 42 17.68 -13.21 -2.54
N ALA A 43 18.22 -13.89 -1.54
CA ALA A 43 17.63 -15.09 -0.99
C ALA A 43 16.33 -14.77 -0.24
N ARG A 44 15.26 -15.49 -0.56
CA ARG A 44 13.91 -15.28 -0.01
C ARG A 44 13.86 -15.29 1.51
N ASP A 45 14.66 -16.18 2.11
CA ASP A 45 14.63 -16.47 3.55
C ASP A 45 15.30 -15.37 4.39
N ASP A 46 16.15 -14.54 3.76
CA ASP A 46 16.88 -13.45 4.43
C ASP A 46 16.18 -12.09 4.33
N LEU A 47 15.07 -12.01 3.60
CA LEU A 47 14.31 -10.79 3.39
C LEU A 47 13.47 -10.42 4.62
N VAL A 48 13.63 -9.19 5.08
CA VAL A 48 12.86 -8.59 6.16
C VAL A 48 12.08 -7.36 5.66
N VAL A 49 10.91 -7.12 6.24
CA VAL A 49 10.13 -5.91 5.95
C VAL A 49 10.69 -4.77 6.78
N THR A 50 11.33 -3.81 6.13
CA THR A 50 11.90 -2.63 6.79
C THR A 50 10.85 -1.56 7.03
N ARG A 51 9.98 -1.32 6.05
CA ARG A 51 8.94 -0.29 6.12
C ARG A 51 7.65 -0.73 5.43
N ALA A 52 6.52 -0.40 6.05
CA ALA A 52 5.20 -0.55 5.44
C ALA A 52 4.33 0.65 5.83
N TYR A 53 3.89 1.43 4.85
CA TYR A 53 3.09 2.63 5.09
C TYR A 53 2.06 2.87 3.97
N ALA A 54 1.06 3.70 4.28
CA ALA A 54 -0.03 4.02 3.38
C ALA A 54 -0.18 5.54 3.21
N ASP A 55 0.13 6.03 2.02
CA ASP A 55 0.02 7.45 1.67
C ASP A 55 -1.33 7.78 1.05
N THR A 56 -1.62 9.07 0.89
CA THR A 56 -2.80 9.53 0.16
C THR A 56 -2.62 9.37 -1.35
N GLY A 57 -3.65 8.87 -2.02
CA GLY A 57 -3.78 8.80 -3.46
C GLY A 57 -4.85 9.75 -4.01
N PRO A 58 -5.12 9.72 -5.33
CA PRO A 58 -6.07 10.64 -5.95
C PRO A 58 -7.48 10.53 -5.34
N SER A 59 -8.15 11.66 -5.22
CA SER A 59 -9.50 11.75 -4.66
C SER A 59 -10.52 11.99 -5.75
N LEU A 60 -11.48 11.07 -5.88
CA LEU A 60 -12.55 11.19 -6.87
C LEU A 60 -13.76 11.91 -6.26
N LYS A 61 -14.17 13.02 -6.87
CA LYS A 61 -15.38 13.75 -6.49
C LYS A 61 -16.60 13.18 -7.22
N ARG A 62 -17.73 13.04 -6.53
CA ARG A 62 -19.03 12.63 -7.08
C ARG A 62 -20.12 13.53 -6.53
N LEU A 63 -21.05 13.94 -7.38
CA LEU A 63 -22.21 14.72 -6.96
C LEU A 63 -23.20 13.78 -6.25
N MET A 64 -23.75 14.22 -5.12
CA MET A 64 -24.84 13.56 -4.42
C MET A 64 -26.05 14.49 -4.36
N PRO A 65 -27.16 14.16 -5.03
CA PRO A 65 -28.36 14.99 -4.98
C PRO A 65 -28.95 15.00 -3.57
N ARG A 66 -29.48 16.14 -3.16
CA ARG A 66 -30.14 16.38 -1.86
C ARG A 66 -31.47 17.09 -2.08
N ALA A 67 -32.29 17.16 -1.02
CA ALA A 67 -33.58 17.85 -1.07
C ALA A 67 -33.42 19.34 -1.42
N ARG A 68 -34.50 19.93 -1.97
CA ARG A 68 -34.60 21.37 -2.31
C ARG A 68 -33.53 21.84 -3.32
N GLY A 69 -33.25 21.04 -4.35
CA GLY A 69 -32.32 21.41 -5.43
C GLY A 69 -30.86 21.55 -4.99
N ARG A 70 -30.50 21.07 -3.80
CA ARG A 70 -29.13 21.10 -3.28
C ARG A 70 -28.36 19.87 -3.74
N ALA A 71 -27.03 19.99 -3.78
CA ALA A 71 -26.16 18.85 -4.01
C ALA A 71 -24.89 18.96 -3.16
N ASP A 72 -24.52 17.84 -2.56
CA ASP A 72 -23.27 17.70 -1.81
C ASP A 72 -22.22 16.99 -2.68
N ILE A 73 -20.94 17.15 -2.35
CA ILE A 73 -19.86 16.42 -3.01
C ILE A 73 -19.40 15.26 -2.12
N ILE A 74 -19.58 14.03 -2.60
CA ILE A 74 -18.94 12.85 -2.02
C ILE A 74 -17.51 12.76 -2.56
N VAL A 75 -16.53 12.80 -1.65
CA VAL A 75 -15.13 12.56 -1.99
C VAL A 75 -14.75 11.11 -1.70
N ARG A 76 -14.53 10.32 -2.75
CA ARG A 76 -13.94 8.98 -2.67
C ARG A 76 -12.42 9.09 -2.69
N ARG A 77 -11.82 9.20 -1.49
CA ARG A 77 -10.36 9.25 -1.30
C ARG A 77 -9.73 7.89 -1.57
N SER A 78 -8.59 7.89 -2.25
CA SER A 78 -7.74 6.70 -2.40
C SER A 78 -6.40 6.85 -1.67
N SER A 79 -5.66 5.75 -1.58
CA SER A 79 -4.38 5.64 -0.90
C SER A 79 -3.39 4.81 -1.73
N HIS A 80 -2.10 5.01 -1.48
CA HIS A 80 -1.01 4.19 -2.02
C HIS A 80 -0.44 3.36 -0.89
N VAL A 81 -0.30 2.05 -1.08
CA VAL A 81 0.30 1.17 -0.08
C VAL A 81 1.70 0.79 -0.57
N THR A 82 2.71 1.09 0.24
CA THR A 82 4.12 0.83 -0.08
C THR A 82 4.68 -0.15 0.92
N VAL A 83 5.34 -1.20 0.42
CA VAL A 83 6.09 -2.17 1.21
C VAL A 83 7.54 -2.17 0.73
N GLU A 84 8.46 -1.97 1.66
CA GLU A 84 9.90 -2.00 1.45
C GLU A 84 10.46 -3.26 2.11
N VAL A 85 11.12 -4.08 1.30
CA VAL A 85 11.83 -5.28 1.74
C VAL A 85 13.33 -5.04 1.57
N ASP A 86 14.10 -5.45 2.57
CA ASP A 86 15.56 -5.38 2.55
C ASP A 86 16.13 -6.67 3.13
N GLU A 87 17.40 -6.94 2.87
CA GLU A 87 18.08 -8.04 3.55
C GLU A 87 18.22 -7.74 5.04
N ARG A 88 18.26 -8.79 5.87
CA ARG A 88 18.53 -8.68 7.29
C ARG A 88 19.95 -8.12 7.52
N ARG A 89 20.07 -6.79 7.51
CA ARG A 89 21.29 -6.12 7.95
C ARG A 89 21.35 -6.18 9.47
N ALA A 90 22.46 -6.69 10.01
CA ALA A 90 22.74 -6.62 11.44
C ALA A 90 22.59 -5.15 11.93
N PRO A 91 21.99 -4.91 13.10
CA PRO A 91 21.79 -3.55 13.59
C PRO A 91 23.15 -2.86 13.74
N ALA A 92 23.36 -1.77 13.00
CA ALA A 92 24.47 -0.87 13.26
C ALA A 92 24.26 -0.30 14.68
N ARG A 93 25.23 -0.58 15.56
CA ARG A 93 25.28 -0.08 16.94
C ARG A 93 25.16 1.43 17.01
#